data_AF-A0A225W077-F1
#
_entry.id   AF-A0A225W077-F1
#
_cell.length_a   1.000
_cell.length_b   1.000
_cell.length_c   1.000
_cell.angle_alpha   90.00
_cell.angle_beta   90.00
_cell.angle_gamma   90.00
#
_symmetry.space_group_name_H-M   'P 1'
#
loop_
_entity.id
_entity.type
_entity.pdbx_description
1 polymer ?
#
loop_
_entity_poly.entity_id
_entity_poly.type
_entity_poly.pdbx_seq_one_letter_code
_entity_poly.pdbx_strand_id
1 'polypeptide(L)'
;MLECNFVISKTEWVKWPLQPDAASCGVLIGAHTYDCLTENTEGKICKISKSDVTAMRSRMVWAIMHSTELSISKHDAATTAKISHKLQNQRK
;
A
#
# COMPACT_ATOMS: atom_id res chain seq x y z
N MET A 1 -10.03 0.15 30.22
CA MET A 1 -9.22 -0.66 29.29
C MET A 1 -10.21 -1.44 28.46
N LEU A 2 -10.43 -1.07 27.20
CA LEU A 2 -11.33 -1.81 26.33
C LEU A 2 -10.55 -3.04 25.84
N GLU A 3 -10.91 -4.22 26.34
CA GLU A 3 -10.35 -5.47 25.84
C GLU A 3 -10.94 -5.73 24.45
N CYS A 4 -10.16 -5.43 23.41
CA CYS A 4 -10.46 -5.89 22.06
C CYS A 4 -10.22 -7.40 22.00
N ASN A 5 -11.25 -8.18 22.31
CA ASN A 5 -11.31 -9.61 22.06
C ASN A 5 -11.39 -9.85 20.53
N PHE A 6 -10.25 -9.83 19.86
CA PHE A 6 -10.18 -10.18 18.44
C PHE A 6 -10.26 -11.70 18.32
N VAL A 7 -11.46 -12.22 18.06
CA VAL A 7 -11.64 -13.63 17.67
C VAL A 7 -11.07 -13.78 16.27
N ILE A 8 -9.80 -14.21 16.17
CA ILE A 8 -9.23 -14.65 14.90
C ILE A 8 -9.97 -15.93 14.51
N SER A 9 -10.96 -15.81 13.62
CA SER A 9 -11.62 -16.96 13.02
C SER A 9 -10.58 -17.85 12.34
N LYS A 10 -10.87 -19.16 12.27
CA LYS A 10 -9.97 -20.16 11.68
C LYS A 10 -9.54 -19.69 10.29
N THR A 11 -8.24 -19.60 10.06
CA THR A 11 -7.67 -19.11 8.80
C THR A 11 -8.15 -19.99 7.66
N GLU A 12 -9.05 -19.47 6.82
CA GLU A 12 -9.40 -20.10 5.56
C GLU A 12 -8.43 -19.64 4.49
N TRP A 13 -7.85 -20.61 3.78
CA TRP A 13 -7.06 -20.31 2.60
C TRP A 13 -7.97 -19.66 1.57
N VAL A 14 -7.63 -18.43 1.17
CA VAL A 14 -8.29 -17.77 0.06
C VAL A 14 -7.95 -18.57 -1.20
N LYS A 15 -8.95 -19.28 -1.74
CA LYS A 15 -8.78 -20.17 -2.91
C LYS A 15 -8.51 -19.40 -4.22
N TRP A 16 -8.65 -18.07 -4.19
CA TRP A 16 -8.64 -17.19 -5.35
C TRP A 16 -7.99 -15.84 -5.01
N PRO A 17 -7.43 -15.11 -5.99
CA PRO A 17 -7.27 -15.47 -7.39
C PRO A 17 -6.12 -16.46 -7.65
N LEU A 18 -6.25 -17.31 -8.67
CA LEU A 18 -5.19 -18.22 -9.09
C LEU A 18 -4.04 -17.42 -9.71
N GLN A 19 -2.86 -17.46 -9.10
CA GLN A 19 -1.69 -16.73 -9.58
C GLN A 19 -1.20 -17.29 -10.93
N PRO A 20 -0.88 -16.43 -11.91
CA PRO A 20 -0.43 -16.89 -13.23
C PRO A 20 1.01 -17.45 -13.25
N ASP A 21 1.81 -17.15 -12.23
CA ASP A 21 3.18 -17.62 -12.07
C ASP A 21 3.64 -17.51 -10.61
N ALA A 22 4.84 -18.01 -10.31
CA ALA A 22 5.43 -18.03 -8.96
C ALA A 22 5.92 -16.65 -8.45
N ALA A 23 5.86 -15.60 -9.27
CA ALA A 23 6.39 -14.27 -8.95
C ALA A 23 5.29 -13.21 -8.78
N SER A 24 4.03 -13.57 -9.00
CA SER A 24 2.90 -12.64 -8.99
C SER A 24 2.27 -12.44 -7.61
N CYS A 25 2.60 -13.28 -6.62
CA CYS A 25 1.95 -13.30 -5.30
C CYS A 25 1.91 -11.93 -4.60
N GLY A 26 3.00 -11.16 -4.61
CA GLY A 26 3.04 -9.85 -3.96
C GLY A 26 2.10 -8.81 -4.58
N VAL A 27 1.95 -8.83 -5.91
CA VAL A 27 1.02 -7.94 -6.63
C VAL A 27 -0.43 -8.31 -6.28
N LEU A 28 -0.72 -9.62 -6.20
CA LEU A 28 -2.05 -10.11 -5.87
C LEU A 28 -2.46 -9.78 -4.43
N ILE A 29 -1.54 -9.92 -3.48
CA ILE A 29 -1.77 -9.52 -2.09
C ILE A 29 -2.04 -8.02 -2.02
N GLY A 30 -1.20 -7.20 -2.66
CA GLY A 30 -1.39 -5.74 -2.68
C GLY A 30 -2.73 -5.30 -3.28
N ALA A 31 -3.13 -5.90 -4.40
CA ALA A 31 -4.42 -5.64 -5.02
C ALA A 31 -5.59 -6.07 -4.12
N HIS A 32 -5.51 -7.26 -3.52
CA HIS A 32 -6.55 -7.75 -2.61
C HIS A 32 -6.69 -6.88 -1.36
N THR A 33 -5.58 -6.47 -0.75
CA THR A 33 -5.59 -5.54 0.38
C THR A 33 -6.24 -4.21 0.01
N TYR A 34 -5.94 -3.68 -1.18
CA TYR A 34 -6.56 -2.44 -1.66
C TYR A 34 -8.08 -2.59 -1.84
N ASP A 35 -8.53 -3.69 -2.46
CA ASP A 35 -9.96 -3.99 -2.63
C ASP A 35 -10.68 -4.11 -1.27
N CYS A 36 -10.05 -4.75 -0.28
CA CYS A 36 -10.58 -4.81 1.10
C CYS A 36 -10.68 -3.43 1.76
N LEU A 37 -9.66 -2.57 1.59
CA LEU A 37 -9.63 -1.24 2.20
C LEU A 37 -10.61 -0.26 1.55
N THR A 38 -10.96 -0.48 0.29
CA THR A 38 -11.88 0.38 -0.46
C THR A 38 -13.31 -0.14 -0.47
N GLU A 39 -13.61 -1.17 0.33
CA GLU A 39 -14.89 -1.88 0.36
C GLU A 39 -15.33 -2.41 -1.01
N ASN A 40 -14.38 -2.54 -1.94
CA ASN A 40 -14.57 -3.08 -3.28
C ASN A 40 -14.37 -4.60 -3.27
N THR A 41 -15.13 -5.29 -2.44
CA THR A 41 -15.02 -6.75 -2.25
C THR A 41 -15.82 -7.55 -3.28
N GLU A 42 -16.26 -6.93 -4.38
CA GLU A 42 -16.91 -7.66 -5.47
C GLU A 42 -15.94 -8.72 -6.01
N GLY A 43 -16.15 -9.95 -5.54
CA GLY A 43 -15.25 -11.08 -5.71
C GLY A 43 -15.00 -11.35 -7.17
N LYS A 44 -13.83 -10.93 -7.66
CA LYS A 44 -13.32 -11.36 -8.96
C LYS A 44 -12.88 -12.81 -8.85
N ILE A 45 -13.85 -13.72 -8.89
CA ILE A 45 -13.63 -15.14 -9.20
C ILE A 45 -13.22 -15.19 -10.67
N CYS A 46 -12.00 -14.79 -10.96
CA CYS A 46 -11.46 -14.77 -12.31
C CYS A 46 -10.02 -15.27 -12.30
N LYS A 47 -9.67 -16.05 -13.32
CA LYS A 47 -8.29 -16.42 -13.60
C LYS A 47 -7.52 -15.15 -13.95
N ILE A 48 -6.51 -14.82 -13.15
CA ILE A 48 -5.68 -13.65 -13.41
C ILE A 48 -4.62 -14.01 -14.46
N SER A 49 -4.56 -13.23 -15.53
CA SER A 49 -3.55 -13.36 -16.57
C SER A 49 -2.27 -12.59 -16.22
N LYS A 50 -1.17 -12.88 -16.92
CA LYS A 50 0.07 -12.10 -16.78
C LYS A 50 -0.10 -10.62 -17.17
N SER A 51 -0.96 -10.32 -18.13
CA SER A 51 -1.30 -8.95 -18.51
C SER A 51 -2.03 -8.21 -17.39
N ASP A 52 -2.95 -8.88 -16.68
CA ASP A 52 -3.63 -8.30 -15.53
C ASP A 52 -2.63 -7.96 -14.43
N VAL A 53 -1.71 -8.89 -14.12
CA VAL A 53 -0.63 -8.64 -13.13
C VAL A 53 0.24 -7.46 -13.55
N THR A 54 0.57 -7.35 -14.84
CA THR A 54 1.36 -6.22 -15.36
C THR A 54 0.62 -4.90 -15.16
N ALA A 55 -0.68 -4.85 -15.47
CA ALA A 55 -1.50 -3.68 -15.25
C ALA A 55 -1.62 -3.31 -13.76
N MET A 56 -1.84 -4.30 -12.89
CA MET A 56 -1.88 -4.11 -11.43
C MET A 56 -0.55 -3.55 -10.90
N ARG A 57 0.58 -4.14 -11.31
CA ARG A 57 1.92 -3.66 -10.92
C ARG A 57 2.15 -2.22 -11.37
N SER A 58 1.80 -1.89 -12.60
CA SER A 58 1.92 -0.51 -13.10
C SER A 58 1.07 0.47 -12.31
N ARG A 59 -0.15 0.10 -11.91
CA ARG A 59 -1.01 0.93 -11.04
C ARG A 59 -0.41 1.11 -9.66
N MET A 60 0.16 0.07 -9.07
CA MET A 60 0.85 0.16 -7.77
C MET A 60 2.05 1.10 -7.85
N VAL A 61 2.90 0.95 -8.87
CA VAL A 61 4.05 1.85 -9.10
C VAL A 61 3.57 3.28 -9.32
N TRP A 62 2.53 3.47 -10.14
CA TRP A 62 1.94 4.79 -10.36
C TRP A 62 1.43 5.40 -9.05
N ALA A 63 0.71 4.65 -8.23
CA ALA A 63 0.19 5.09 -6.95
C ALA A 63 1.32 5.44 -5.96
N ILE A 64 2.44 4.70 -5.96
CA ILE A 64 3.61 5.02 -5.13
C ILE A 64 4.28 6.31 -5.63
N MET A 65 4.45 6.47 -6.94
CA MET A 65 5.07 7.66 -7.52
C MET A 65 4.23 8.93 -7.36
N HIS A 66 2.90 8.78 -7.40
CA HIS A 66 1.93 9.89 -7.35
C HIS A 66 1.24 10.02 -6.00
N SER A 67 1.60 9.18 -5.02
CA SER A 67 1.37 9.39 -3.61
C SER A 67 2.18 10.62 -3.23
N THR A 68 1.58 11.80 -3.39
CA THR A 68 2.13 13.09 -2.97
C THR A 68 2.73 12.96 -1.58
N GLU A 69 4.07 12.95 -1.46
CA GLU A 69 4.84 13.41 -0.30
C GLU A 69 4.21 13.15 1.09
N LEU A 70 3.58 11.99 1.30
CA LEU A 70 2.76 11.76 2.49
C LEU A 70 3.64 11.20 3.60
N SER A 71 4.55 12.05 4.08
CA SER A 71 4.95 12.22 5.48
C SER A 71 6.35 12.82 5.59
N ILE A 72 6.51 14.07 5.18
CA ILE A 72 7.18 14.94 6.13
C ILE A 72 6.14 15.14 7.24
N SER A 73 6.24 14.33 8.31
CA SER A 73 5.46 14.55 9.53
C SER A 73 5.49 16.04 9.87
N LYS A 74 4.44 16.62 10.45
CA LYS A 74 4.50 18.03 10.91
C LYS A 74 5.76 18.30 11.75
N HIS A 75 6.23 17.28 12.47
CA HIS A 75 7.52 17.28 13.18
C HIS A 75 8.72 17.43 12.24
N ASP A 76 8.75 16.70 11.13
CA ASP A 76 9.82 16.74 10.14
C ASP A 76 9.78 18.02 9.31
N ALA A 77 8.60 18.62 9.14
CA ALA A 77 8.44 19.90 8.42
C ALA A 77 9.01 21.04 9.28
N ALA A 78 8.69 21.04 10.57
CA ALA A 78 9.27 21.96 11.53
C ALA A 78 10.80 21.78 11.65
N THR A 79 11.28 20.54 11.63
CA THR A 79 12.72 20.22 11.70
C THR A 79 13.45 20.69 10.45
N THR A 80 12.89 20.43 9.27
CA THR A 80 13.42 20.89 7.98
C THR A 80 13.47 22.42 7.90
N ALA A 81 12.40 23.10 8.35
CA ALA A 81 12.37 24.56 8.41
C ALA A 81 13.44 25.13 9.36
N LYS A 82 13.66 24.50 10.53
CA LYS A 82 14.67 24.91 11.51
C LYS A 82 16.10 24.72 10.98
N ILE A 83 16.35 23.64 10.25
CA ILE A 83 17.64 23.37 9.61
C ILE A 83 17.92 24.39 8.50
N SER A 84 16.95 24.64 7.61
CA SER A 84 17.08 25.65 6.56
C SER A 84 17.38 27.04 7.11
N HIS A 85 16.69 27.44 8.19
CA HIS A 85 16.94 28.73 8.83
C HIS A 85 18.35 28.83 9.45
N LYS A 86 18.84 27.76 10.10
CA LYS A 86 20.22 27.70 10.62
C LYS A 86 21.27 27.80 9.51
N LEU A 87 21.06 27.08 8.39
CA LEU A 87 21.97 27.11 7.25
C LEU A 87 22.03 28.50 6.59
N GLN A 88 20.90 29.20 6.49
CA GLN A 88 20.87 30.57 5.96
C GLN A 88 21.60 31.57 6.87
N ASN A 89 21.49 31.40 8.19
CA ASN A 89 22.19 32.26 9.15
C ASN A 89 23.69 31.99 9.24
N GLN A 90 24.16 30.77 8.94
CA GLN A 90 25.58 30.46 8.86
C GLN A 90 26.24 30.90 7.54
N ARG A 91 25.43 31.34 6.56
CA ARG A 91 25.90 31.81 5.25
C ARG A 91 25.98 33.33 5.16
N LYS A 92 25.71 34.03 6.27
CA LYS A 92 25.99 35.46 6.46
C LYS A 92 27.27 35.61 7.28
#